data_AF-A0A8H6HSP6-F1
#
_entry.id   AF-A0A8H6HSP6-F1
#
_cell.length_a   1.000
_cell.length_b   1.000
_cell.length_c   1.000
_cell.angle_alpha   90.00
_cell.angle_beta   90.00
_cell.angle_gamma   90.00
#
_symmetry.space_group_name_H-M   'P 1'
#
loop_
_entity.id
_entity.type
_entity.pdbx_description
1 polymer ?
#
loop_
_entity_poly.entity_id
_entity_poly.type
_entity_poly.pdbx_seq_one_letter_code
_entity_poly.pdbx_strand_id
1 'polypeptide(L)'
;MKYLAAVLLLAASVASNLGAYAVGSLDCNTSGASPLTSDAIASVDSWHNDNSECCQTSSTPCVTILTHGTASVNLCGRQGFCTDKPTVASVVGQLALICAQGSPEKSGGRVILQNGLSVELFHS
;
A
#
# COMPACT_ATOMS: atom_id res chain seq x y z
N MET A 1 14.95 7.02 -26.20
CA MET A 1 15.94 7.34 -25.16
C MET A 1 15.23 7.43 -23.82
N LYS A 2 15.79 6.77 -22.78
CA LYS A 2 15.62 7.08 -21.35
C LYS A 2 14.27 6.77 -20.67
N TYR A 3 13.97 5.49 -20.44
CA TYR A 3 13.07 5.09 -19.33
C TYR A 3 13.81 4.37 -18.18
N LEU A 4 15.12 4.11 -18.30
CA LEU A 4 15.89 3.47 -17.24
C LEU A 4 16.21 4.37 -16.04
N ALA A 5 16.14 5.70 -16.18
CA ALA A 5 16.50 6.62 -15.10
C ALA A 5 15.37 6.80 -14.07
N ALA A 6 14.10 6.62 -14.45
CA ALA A 6 12.97 6.78 -13.54
C ALA A 6 12.88 5.63 -12.52
N VAL A 7 13.21 4.41 -12.91
CA VAL A 7 13.11 3.22 -12.04
C VAL A 7 14.08 3.30 -10.85
N LEU A 8 15.29 3.83 -11.05
CA LEU A 8 16.28 3.97 -9.96
C LEU A 8 16.00 5.17 -9.04
N LEU A 9 15.45 6.27 -9.57
CA LEU A 9 15.14 7.47 -8.79
C LEU A 9 13.83 7.33 -7.99
N LEU A 10 12.85 6.57 -8.48
CA LEU A 10 11.70 6.17 -7.66
C LEU A 10 12.15 5.27 -6.52
N ALA A 11 13.02 4.26 -6.76
CA ALA A 11 13.51 3.35 -5.71
C ALA A 11 14.18 4.08 -4.52
N ALA A 12 14.85 5.21 -4.75
CA ALA A 12 15.49 5.98 -3.69
C ALA A 12 14.49 6.86 -2.89
N SER A 13 13.45 7.41 -3.53
CA SER A 13 12.44 8.23 -2.86
C SER A 13 11.36 7.40 -2.16
N VAL A 14 11.05 6.19 -2.65
CA VAL A 14 10.24 5.21 -1.89
C VAL A 14 10.97 4.65 -0.68
N ALA A 15 12.27 4.34 -0.82
CA ALA A 15 13.05 3.78 0.29
C ALA A 15 13.25 4.76 1.46
N SER A 16 13.16 6.07 1.20
CA SER A 16 13.32 7.12 2.22
C SER A 16 12.07 7.32 3.08
N ASN A 17 10.88 7.01 2.56
CA ASN A 17 9.61 7.24 3.25
C ASN A 17 9.00 5.96 3.82
N LEU A 18 9.22 4.78 3.22
CA LEU A 18 8.66 3.49 3.67
C LEU A 18 9.39 2.90 4.89
N GLY A 19 9.62 3.75 5.91
CA GLY A 19 10.33 3.44 7.14
C GLY A 19 10.20 1.99 7.60
N ALA A 20 11.34 1.37 7.85
CA ALA A 20 11.54 -0.03 8.29
C ALA A 20 11.26 -1.16 7.28
N TYR A 21 10.50 -0.95 6.20
CA TYR A 21 10.29 -2.00 5.18
C TYR A 21 10.96 -1.63 3.89
N ALA A 22 12.11 -2.26 3.65
CA ALA A 22 12.76 -2.13 2.38
C ALA A 22 11.83 -2.63 1.27
N VAL A 23 11.60 -1.80 0.25
CA VAL A 23 10.71 -2.11 -0.86
C VAL A 23 11.41 -3.10 -1.79
N GLY A 24 10.76 -4.21 -2.07
CA GLY A 24 11.16 -5.14 -3.11
C GLY A 24 10.73 -4.64 -4.50
N SER A 25 9.47 -4.20 -4.63
CA SER A 25 8.97 -3.57 -5.86
C SER A 25 7.72 -2.72 -5.61
N LEU A 26 7.48 -1.73 -6.47
CA LEU A 26 6.27 -0.90 -6.49
C LEU A 26 5.70 -0.93 -7.91
N ASP A 27 4.39 -1.17 -8.01
CA ASP A 27 3.63 -1.20 -9.26
C ASP A 27 2.38 -0.32 -9.11
N CYS A 28 2.33 0.78 -9.87
CA CYS A 28 1.18 1.69 -9.88
C CYS A 28 0.30 1.37 -11.08
N ASN A 29 -0.90 0.84 -10.80
CA ASN A 29 -1.90 0.51 -11.82
C ASN A 29 -3.13 1.42 -11.66
N THR A 30 -2.88 2.73 -11.63
CA THR A 30 -3.93 3.75 -11.50
C THR A 30 -4.72 3.84 -12.81
N SER A 31 -6.03 3.67 -12.72
CA SER A 31 -6.97 3.71 -13.84
C SER A 31 -8.24 4.48 -13.47
N GLY A 32 -9.15 4.69 -14.43
CA GLY A 32 -10.48 5.26 -14.15
C GLY A 32 -11.30 4.45 -13.15
N ALA A 33 -10.99 3.16 -12.97
CA ALA A 33 -11.62 2.30 -11.97
C ALA A 33 -10.84 2.24 -10.64
N SER A 34 -9.76 3.00 -10.47
CA SER A 34 -9.05 3.07 -9.20
C SER A 34 -9.86 3.86 -8.15
N PRO A 35 -9.67 3.55 -6.86
CA PRO A 35 -10.32 4.27 -5.77
C PRO A 35 -9.84 5.72 -5.70
N LEU A 36 -10.58 6.54 -4.97
CA LEU A 36 -10.18 7.91 -4.68
C LEU A 36 -8.96 7.91 -3.77
N THR A 37 -7.96 8.72 -4.10
CA THR A 37 -6.76 8.88 -3.27
C THR A 37 -7.11 9.40 -1.88
N SER A 38 -8.11 10.27 -1.77
CA SER A 38 -8.62 10.75 -0.48
C SER A 38 -9.23 9.63 0.37
N ASP A 39 -9.92 8.68 -0.26
CA ASP A 39 -10.51 7.54 0.44
C ASP A 39 -9.42 6.58 0.93
N ALA A 40 -8.37 6.37 0.13
CA ALA A 40 -7.22 5.58 0.53
C ALA A 40 -6.47 6.20 1.72
N ILE A 41 -6.30 7.52 1.74
CA ILE A 41 -5.68 8.23 2.88
C ILE A 41 -6.60 8.16 4.11
N ALA A 42 -7.91 8.43 3.95
CA ALA A 42 -8.86 8.36 5.06
C ALA A 42 -9.00 6.93 5.63
N SER A 43 -8.78 5.91 4.80
CA SER A 43 -8.75 4.52 5.25
C SER A 43 -7.64 4.31 6.30
N VAL A 44 -6.44 4.87 6.07
CA VAL A 44 -5.31 4.80 7.01
C VAL A 44 -5.70 5.44 8.35
N ASP A 45 -6.30 6.63 8.31
CA ASP A 45 -6.72 7.35 9.52
C ASP A 45 -7.81 6.59 10.30
N SER A 46 -8.76 5.97 9.59
CA SER A 46 -9.82 5.16 10.20
C SER A 46 -9.27 3.91 10.91
N TRP A 47 -8.16 3.36 10.42
CA TRP A 47 -7.59 2.12 10.94
C TRP A 47 -6.78 2.29 12.23
N HIS A 48 -6.22 3.49 12.43
CA HIS A 48 -5.50 3.86 13.64
C HIS A 48 -6.33 3.76 14.93
N ASN A 49 -7.67 3.69 14.83
CA ASN A 49 -8.58 3.61 15.97
C ASN A 49 -8.96 2.19 16.41
N ASP A 50 -8.43 1.15 15.77
CA ASP A 50 -8.73 -0.24 16.12
C ASP A 50 -7.60 -0.86 16.97
N ASN A 51 -7.93 -1.40 18.15
CA ASN A 51 -7.00 -1.84 19.20
C ASN A 51 -6.20 -3.13 18.90
N SER A 52 -6.43 -3.79 17.76
CA SER A 52 -5.60 -4.95 17.36
C SER A 52 -4.19 -4.52 16.93
N GLU A 53 -3.14 -5.11 17.49
CA GLU A 53 -1.75 -4.81 17.09
C GLU A 53 -1.31 -5.53 15.81
N CYS A 54 -1.98 -6.63 15.42
CA CYS A 54 -1.57 -7.49 14.31
C CYS A 54 -2.58 -7.51 13.15
N CYS A 55 -2.08 -7.28 11.93
CA CYS A 55 -2.89 -7.21 10.71
C CYS A 55 -3.14 -8.57 10.02
N GLN A 56 -2.25 -9.55 10.22
CA GLN A 56 -2.37 -10.88 9.64
C GLN A 56 -2.13 -11.97 10.69
N THR A 57 -3.21 -12.62 11.12
CA THR A 57 -3.17 -13.89 11.87
C THR A 57 -3.83 -15.03 11.09
N SER A 58 -4.40 -14.71 9.92
CA SER A 58 -5.15 -15.62 9.06
C SER A 58 -4.25 -16.63 8.34
N SER A 59 -4.78 -17.84 8.11
CA SER A 59 -4.20 -18.85 7.23
C SER A 59 -4.38 -18.54 5.74
N THR A 60 -5.10 -17.48 5.39
CA THR A 60 -5.28 -17.07 3.99
C THR A 60 -4.09 -16.26 3.47
N PRO A 61 -3.66 -16.47 2.22
CA PRO A 61 -2.49 -15.81 1.64
C PRO A 61 -2.69 -14.31 1.43
N CYS A 62 -3.95 -13.85 1.40
CA CYS A 62 -4.35 -12.46 1.30
C CYS A 62 -5.58 -12.22 2.19
N VAL A 63 -5.62 -11.06 2.84
CA VAL A 63 -6.78 -10.59 3.61
C VAL A 63 -7.04 -9.13 3.29
N THR A 64 -8.31 -8.77 3.09
CA THR A 64 -8.72 -7.36 3.08
C THR A 64 -8.72 -6.88 4.52
N ILE A 65 -7.81 -5.96 4.84
CA ILE A 65 -7.59 -5.44 6.19
C ILE A 65 -8.35 -4.15 6.44
N LEU A 66 -8.81 -3.50 5.37
CA LEU A 66 -9.34 -2.16 5.42
C LEU A 66 -10.22 -1.87 4.21
N THR A 67 -11.36 -1.23 4.45
CA THR A 67 -12.23 -0.69 3.41
C THR A 67 -12.77 0.65 3.90
N HIS A 68 -12.64 1.70 3.10
CA HIS A 68 -13.19 3.02 3.39
C HIS A 68 -13.54 3.74 2.08
N GLY A 69 -14.80 4.21 1.97
CA GLY A 69 -15.28 4.83 0.74
C GLY A 69 -15.12 3.90 -0.45
N THR A 70 -14.44 4.37 -1.49
CA THR A 70 -14.09 3.58 -2.68
C THR A 70 -12.85 2.71 -2.52
N ALA A 71 -12.05 2.91 -1.47
CA ALA A 71 -10.76 2.24 -1.29
C ALA A 71 -10.87 0.95 -0.48
N SER A 72 -10.22 -0.10 -0.94
CA SER A 72 -9.94 -1.32 -0.18
C SER A 72 -8.45 -1.64 -0.19
N VAL A 73 -7.96 -2.21 0.91
CA VAL A 73 -6.57 -2.61 1.07
C VAL A 73 -6.47 -4.09 1.39
N ASN A 74 -5.69 -4.82 0.59
CA ASN A 74 -5.27 -6.17 0.91
C ASN A 74 -3.87 -6.17 1.49
N LEU A 75 -3.69 -6.98 2.53
CA LEU A 75 -2.39 -7.44 2.99
C LEU A 75 -2.24 -8.90 2.58
N CYS A 76 -1.23 -9.18 1.76
CA CYS A 76 -0.90 -10.50 1.26
C CYS A 76 0.50 -10.90 1.72
N GLY A 77 0.72 -12.20 1.87
CA GLY A 77 2.04 -12.74 2.11
C GLY A 77 2.07 -13.88 3.12
N ARG A 78 3.15 -13.94 3.89
CA ARG A 78 3.54 -15.14 4.64
C ARG A 78 2.61 -15.37 5.83
N GLN A 79 1.98 -16.54 5.87
CA GLN A 79 1.09 -16.99 6.94
C GLN A 79 1.77 -16.87 8.32
N GLY A 80 1.02 -16.39 9.32
CA GLY A 80 1.49 -16.31 10.71
C GLY A 80 2.46 -15.16 11.02
N PHE A 81 2.62 -14.19 10.12
CA PHE A 81 3.43 -13.00 10.37
C PHE A 81 2.57 -11.84 10.87
N CYS A 82 2.80 -11.40 12.11
CA CYS A 82 2.20 -10.17 12.62
C CYS A 82 2.92 -8.98 11.99
N THR A 83 2.24 -8.28 11.08
CA THR A 83 2.63 -6.93 10.68
C THR A 83 1.87 -5.93 11.55
N ASP A 84 2.60 -4.96 12.09
CA ASP A 84 2.02 -3.90 12.91
C ASP A 84 1.20 -2.94 12.04
N LYS A 85 0.08 -2.46 12.58
CA LYS A 85 -0.82 -1.52 11.88
C LYS A 85 -0.14 -0.23 11.44
N PRO A 86 0.67 0.46 12.27
CA PRO A 86 1.29 1.72 11.87
C PRO A 86 2.18 1.58 10.63
N THR A 87 2.90 0.46 10.53
CA THR A 87 3.66 0.12 9.33
C THR A 87 2.74 0.02 8.11
N VAL A 88 1.71 -0.84 8.16
CA VAL A 88 0.88 -1.09 6.98
C VAL A 88 0.13 0.18 6.58
N ALA A 89 -0.32 0.97 7.56
CA ALA A 89 -0.92 2.28 7.37
C ALA A 89 0.03 3.24 6.63
N SER A 90 1.28 3.33 7.06
CA SER A 90 2.31 4.14 6.39
C SER A 90 2.55 3.66 4.95
N VAL A 91 2.61 2.35 4.74
CA VAL A 91 2.79 1.74 3.42
C VAL A 91 1.62 2.08 2.47
N VAL A 92 0.38 1.97 2.95
CA VAL A 92 -0.83 2.31 2.18
C VAL A 92 -0.86 3.79 1.82
N GLY A 93 -0.62 4.69 2.79
CA GLY A 93 -0.64 6.13 2.55
C GLY A 93 0.39 6.55 1.49
N GLN A 94 1.58 5.94 1.53
CA GLN A 94 2.62 6.21 0.55
C GLN A 94 2.32 5.62 -0.82
N LEU A 95 1.81 4.38 -0.87
CA LEU A 95 1.34 3.77 -2.11
C LEU A 95 0.31 4.67 -2.78
N ALA A 96 -0.67 5.18 -2.03
CA ALA A 96 -1.68 6.11 -2.53
C ALA A 96 -1.04 7.39 -3.11
N LEU A 97 -0.17 8.06 -2.34
CA LEU A 97 0.48 9.31 -2.77
C LEU A 97 1.39 9.15 -3.99
N ILE A 98 2.16 8.07 -4.04
CA ILE A 98 3.09 7.82 -5.16
C ILE A 98 2.30 7.44 -6.41
N CYS A 99 1.30 6.57 -6.29
CA CYS A 99 0.50 6.15 -7.45
C CYS A 99 -0.51 7.20 -7.91
N ALA A 100 -0.76 8.24 -7.13
CA ALA A 100 -1.57 9.40 -7.51
C ALA A 100 -0.82 10.45 -8.35
N GLN A 101 0.50 10.36 -8.52
CA GLN A 101 1.28 11.41 -9.21
C GLN A 101 0.85 11.66 -10.68
N GLY A 102 0.17 10.71 -11.33
CA GLY A 102 -0.42 10.87 -12.66
C GLY A 102 -1.90 11.26 -12.67
N SER A 103 -2.61 11.12 -11.54
CA SER A 103 -4.02 11.45 -11.37
C SER A 103 -4.27 11.69 -9.87
N PRO A 104 -4.21 12.93 -9.38
CA PRO A 104 -4.25 13.20 -7.93
C PRO A 104 -5.54 12.70 -7.27
N GLU A 105 -6.61 12.56 -8.06
CA GLU A 105 -7.91 12.08 -7.60
C GLU A 105 -7.96 10.58 -7.38
N LYS A 106 -7.13 9.78 -8.07
CA LYS A 106 -7.22 8.32 -8.07
C LYS A 106 -5.87 7.66 -7.84
N SER A 107 -5.84 6.58 -7.07
CA SER A 107 -4.63 5.80 -6.87
C SER A 107 -4.95 4.32 -6.77
N GLY A 108 -4.19 3.49 -7.46
CA GLY A 108 -4.28 2.05 -7.36
C GLY A 108 -2.93 1.42 -7.64
N GLY A 109 -2.67 0.29 -7.00
CA GLY A 109 -1.39 -0.36 -7.18
C GLY A 109 -1.06 -1.36 -6.08
N ARG A 110 0.17 -1.84 -6.15
CA ARG A 110 0.72 -2.81 -5.23
C ARG A 110 2.15 -2.46 -4.89
N VAL A 111 2.51 -2.66 -3.64
CA VAL A 111 3.89 -2.66 -3.19
C VAL A 111 4.22 -4.03 -2.61
N ILE A 112 5.37 -4.59 -3.01
CA ILE A 112 5.95 -5.79 -2.42
C ILE A 112 7.11 -5.36 -1.55
N LEU A 113 7.06 -5.75 -0.28
CA LEU A 113 8.09 -5.51 0.73
C LEU A 113 9.14 -6.62 0.64
N GLN A 114 10.39 -6.34 1.06
CA GLN A 114 11.51 -7.29 0.93
C GLN A 114 11.33 -8.59 1.71
N ASN A 115 10.44 -8.62 2.70
CA ASN A 115 10.08 -9.83 3.44
C ASN A 115 9.02 -10.70 2.72
N GLY A 116 8.62 -10.33 1.51
CA GLY A 116 7.63 -11.05 0.69
C GLY A 116 6.17 -10.73 1.05
N LEU A 117 5.92 -9.78 1.95
CA LEU A 117 4.59 -9.21 2.13
C LEU A 117 4.27 -8.29 0.94
N SER A 118 3.00 -8.21 0.55
CA SER A 118 2.54 -7.21 -0.38
C SER A 118 1.29 -6.51 0.12
N VAL A 119 1.23 -5.20 -0.12
CA VAL A 119 0.07 -4.36 0.17
C VAL A 119 -0.53 -3.93 -1.17
N GLU A 120 -1.82 -4.17 -1.36
CA GLU A 120 -2.54 -3.84 -2.58
C GLU A 120 -3.65 -2.83 -2.27
N LEU A 121 -3.68 -1.73 -3.03
CA LEU A 121 -4.73 -0.72 -2.98
C LEU A 121 -5.60 -0.85 -4.23
N PHE A 122 -6.89 -1.13 -4.04
CA PHE A 122 -7.84 -1.41 -5.12
C PHE A 122 -9.22 -0.82 -4.80
N HIS A 123 -10.10 -0.80 -5.80
CA HIS A 123 -11.46 -0.32 -5.63
C HIS A 123 -12.30 -1.36 -4.88
N SER A 124 -12.99 -0.94 -3.81
CA SER A 124 -14.00 -1.73 -3.10
C SER A 124 -15.16 -2.15 -3.99
#